data_AF-A0A3D2KFS7-F1
#
_entry.id   AF-A0A3D2KFS7-F1
#
_cell.length_a   1.000
_cell.length_b   1.000
_cell.length_c   1.000
_cell.angle_alpha   90.00
_cell.angle_beta   90.00
_cell.angle_gamma   90.00
#
_symmetry.space_group_name_H-M   'P 1'
#
loop_
_entity.id
_entity.type
_entity.pdbx_description
1 polymer ?
#
loop_
_entity_poly.entity_id
_entity_poly.type
_entity_poly.pdbx_seq_one_letter_code
_entity_poly.pdbx_strand_id
1 'polypeptide(L)'
;MTTEVVIDIAREALWLIIKCSAPLLLVSLIVGLVISIFQTVTSIQEQTLTFVPKILSIFITIILCGGWIMNNIVEFMQKLFENFSTYVR
;
A
#
# COMPACT_ATOMS: atom_id res chain seq x y z
N MET A 1 1.78 -7.06 29.63
CA MET A 1 0.93 -7.11 28.40
C MET A 1 -0.34 -7.95 28.58
N THR A 2 -1.51 -7.43 28.23
CA THR A 2 -2.76 -8.20 28.11
C THR A 2 -3.01 -8.60 26.64
N THR A 3 -3.83 -9.62 26.41
CA THR A 3 -4.22 -10.07 25.06
C THR A 3 -4.92 -8.96 24.26
N GLU A 4 -5.63 -8.06 24.94
CA GLU A 4 -6.32 -6.90 24.36
C GLU A 4 -5.33 -5.94 23.69
N VAL A 5 -4.23 -5.62 24.36
CA VAL A 5 -3.18 -4.73 23.82
C VAL A 5 -2.57 -5.30 22.54
N VAL A 6 -2.37 -6.62 22.47
CA VAL A 6 -1.84 -7.27 21.26
C VAL A 6 -2.83 -7.16 20.10
N ILE A 7 -4.12 -7.35 20.37
CA ILE A 7 -5.19 -7.21 19.36
C ILE A 7 -5.28 -5.77 18.85
N ASP A 8 -5.15 -4.78 19.74
CA ASP A 8 -5.19 -3.37 19.36
C ASP A 8 -3.99 -2.98 18.48
N ILE A 9 -2.78 -3.40 18.85
CA ILE A 9 -1.58 -3.19 18.03
C ILE A 9 -1.74 -3.86 16.64
N ALA A 10 -2.27 -5.08 16.59
CA ALA A 10 -2.52 -5.77 15.34
C ALA A 10 -3.54 -5.04 14.46
N ARG A 11 -4.60 -4.48 15.06
CA ARG A 11 -5.59 -3.66 14.36
C ARG A 11 -4.96 -2.40 13.76
N GLU A 12 -4.16 -1.68 14.55
CA GLU A 12 -3.46 -0.48 14.07
C GLU A 12 -2.49 -0.81 12.92
N ALA A 13 -1.76 -1.92 13.04
CA ALA A 13 -0.86 -2.39 11.99
C ALA A 13 -1.62 -2.73 10.68
N LEU A 14 -2.75 -3.43 10.78
CA LEU A 14 -3.60 -3.72 9.62
C LEU A 14 -4.14 -2.44 8.97
N TRP A 15 -4.55 -1.47 9.79
CA TRP A 15 -5.03 -0.18 9.30
C TRP A 15 -3.92 0.60 8.58
N LEU A 16 -2.70 0.57 9.12
CA LEU A 16 -1.52 1.15 8.48
C LEU A 16 -1.26 0.51 7.12
N ILE A 17 -1.30 -0.82 7.02
CA ILE A 17 -1.10 -1.56 5.76
C ILE A 17 -2.14 -1.14 4.72
N ILE A 18 -3.41 -1.11 5.09
CA ILE A 18 -4.50 -0.69 4.20
C ILE A 18 -4.27 0.74 3.74
N LYS A 19 -3.97 1.66 4.67
CA LYS A 19 -3.74 3.08 4.38
C LYS A 19 -2.55 3.26 3.42
N CYS A 20 -1.44 2.58 3.65
CA CYS A 20 -0.23 2.71 2.82
C CYS A 20 -0.38 2.04 1.44
N SER A 21 -1.11 0.93 1.35
CA SER A 21 -1.31 0.19 0.10
C SER A 21 -2.42 0.75 -0.77
N ALA A 22 -3.43 1.42 -0.19
CA ALA A 22 -4.57 2.00 -0.90
C ALA A 22 -4.20 2.83 -2.15
N PRO A 23 -3.29 3.83 -2.10
CA PRO A 23 -2.95 4.61 -3.29
C PRO A 23 -2.32 3.77 -4.40
N LEU A 24 -1.43 2.84 -4.06
CA LEU A 24 -0.81 1.94 -5.05
C LEU A 24 -1.84 1.01 -5.70
N LEU A 25 -2.73 0.44 -4.89
CA LEU A 25 -3.76 -0.48 -5.37
C LEU A 25 -4.77 0.23 -6.27
N LEU A 26 -5.21 1.44 -5.89
CA LEU A 26 -6.14 2.24 -6.70
C LEU A 26 -5.54 2.60 -8.05
N VAL A 27 -4.29 3.06 -8.10
CA VAL A 27 -3.62 3.38 -9.36
C VAL A 27 -3.43 2.13 -10.23
N SER A 28 -2.97 1.03 -9.64
CA SER A 28 -2.81 -0.25 -10.34
C SER A 28 -4.14 -0.76 -10.91
N LEU A 29 -5.24 -0.59 -10.18
CA LEU A 29 -6.58 -0.96 -10.61
C LEU A 29 -7.03 -0.14 -11.83
N ILE A 30 -6.95 1.20 -11.73
CA ILE A 30 -7.39 2.10 -12.79
C ILE A 30 -6.60 1.84 -14.07
N VAL A 31 -5.27 1.79 -13.96
CA VAL A 31 -4.38 1.56 -15.10
C VAL A 31 -4.60 0.18 -15.70
N GLY A 32 -4.73 -0.85 -14.86
CA GLY A 32 -5.06 -2.20 -15.30
C GLY A 32 -6.37 -2.26 -16.08
N LEU A 33 -7.42 -1.60 -15.58
CA LEU A 33 -8.72 -1.54 -16.24
C LEU A 33 -8.64 -0.84 -17.60
N VAL A 34 -8.00 0.33 -17.67
CA VAL A 34 -7.84 1.09 -18.92
C VAL A 34 -7.12 0.25 -19.98
N ILE A 35 -6.04 -0.43 -19.59
CA ILE A 35 -5.28 -1.27 -20.53
C ILE A 35 -6.10 -2.49 -20.96
N SER A 36 -6.82 -3.15 -20.05
CA SER A 36 -7.68 -4.29 -20.40
C SER A 36 -8.78 -3.92 -21.40
N ILE A 37 -9.37 -2.73 -21.27
CA ILE A 37 -10.33 -2.22 -22.25
C ILE A 37 -9.65 -1.98 -23.60
N PHE A 38 -8.48 -1.34 -23.60
CA PHE A 38 -7.72 -1.08 -24.82
C PHE A 38 -7.34 -2.37 -25.56
N GLN A 39 -6.90 -3.40 -24.82
CA GLN A 39 -6.60 -4.72 -25.35
C GLN A 39 -7.83 -5.39 -25.97
N THR A 40 -8.99 -5.23 -25.33
CA THR A 40 -10.26 -5.79 -25.83
C THR A 40 -10.72 -5.08 -27.11
N VAL A 41 -10.71 -3.74 -27.14
CA VAL A 41 -11.19 -2.96 -28.30
C VAL A 41 -10.29 -3.12 -29.51
N THR A 42 -8.97 -3.24 -29.32
CA THR A 42 -8.01 -3.42 -30.42
C THR A 42 -7.78 -4.88 -30.80
N SER A 43 -8.33 -5.84 -30.04
CA SER A 43 -8.08 -7.28 -30.19
C SER A 43 -6.59 -7.67 -30.10
N ILE A 44 -5.74 -6.83 -29.50
CA ILE A 44 -4.32 -7.09 -29.25
C ILE A 44 -4.16 -7.60 -27.81
N GLN A 45 -3.87 -8.89 -27.66
CA GLN A 45 -3.69 -9.56 -26.36
C GLN A 45 -2.21 -9.87 -26.07
N GLU A 46 -1.33 -8.90 -26.31
CA GLU A 46 0.09 -9.02 -26.00
C GLU A 46 0.33 -8.82 -24.50
N GLN A 47 0.86 -9.85 -23.81
CA GLN A 47 1.06 -9.83 -22.36
C GLN A 47 2.02 -8.72 -21.90
N THR A 48 2.97 -8.31 -22.75
CA THR A 48 3.94 -7.26 -22.46
C THR A 48 3.30 -5.87 -22.34
N LEU A 49 2.25 -5.60 -23.13
CA LEU A 49 1.52 -4.33 -23.10
C LEU A 49 0.74 -4.12 -21.79
N THR A 50 0.33 -5.18 -21.11
CA THR A 50 -0.32 -5.05 -19.78
C THR A 50 0.70 -4.76 -18.68
N PHE A 51 1.93 -5.27 -18.84
CA PHE A 51 2.92 -5.28 -17.78
C PHE A 51 3.65 -3.94 -17.64
N VAL A 52 4.16 -3.40 -18.75
CA VAL A 52 5.02 -2.20 -18.72
C VAL A 52 4.30 -0.95 -18.20
N PRO A 53 3.11 -0.56 -18.72
CA PRO A 53 2.47 0.66 -18.27
C PRO A 53 1.98 0.56 -16.82
N LYS A 54 1.59 -0.64 -16.37
CA LYS A 54 1.22 -0.90 -14.97
C LYS A 54 2.39 -0.67 -14.02
N ILE A 55 3.57 -1.22 -14.34
CA ILE A 55 4.78 -1.02 -13.53
C ILE A 55 5.16 0.46 -13.46
N LEU A 56 5.19 1.16 -14.60
CA LEU A 56 5.51 2.58 -14.63
C LEU A 56 4.55 3.40 -13.73
N SER A 57 3.26 3.07 -13.77
CA SER A 57 2.26 3.74 -12.94
C SER A 57 2.45 3.49 -11.44
N ILE A 58 2.83 2.28 -11.05
CA ILE A 58 3.17 1.95 -9.66
C ILE A 58 4.41 2.72 -9.22
N PHE A 59 5.46 2.79 -10.04
CA PHE A 59 6.66 3.57 -9.74
C PHE A 59 6.36 5.05 -9.55
N ILE A 60 5.58 5.66 -10.45
CA ILE A 60 5.15 7.07 -10.32
C ILE A 60 4.38 7.26 -9.01
N THR A 61 3.48 6.33 -8.66
CA THR A 61 2.72 6.40 -7.41
C THR A 61 3.63 6.33 -6.19
N ILE A 62 4.65 5.47 -6.20
CA ILE A 62 5.64 5.37 -5.12
C ILE A 62 6.47 6.65 -5.02
N ILE A 63 6.85 7.27 -6.14
CA ILE A 63 7.60 8.54 -6.11
C ILE A 63 6.76 9.65 -5.47
N LEU A 64 5.47 9.73 -5.82
CA LEU A 64 4.57 10.76 -5.31
C LEU A 64 4.13 10.51 -3.85
N CYS A 65 3.80 9.26 -3.51
CA CYS A 65 3.26 8.88 -2.21
C CYS A 65 4.30 8.31 -1.24
N GLY A 66 5.54 8.07 -1.68
CA GLY A 66 6.56 7.37 -0.91
C GLY A 66 6.94 8.08 0.39
N GLY A 67 7.07 9.41 0.34
CA GLY A 67 7.31 10.22 1.54
C GLY A 67 6.16 10.10 2.55
N TRP A 68 4.91 10.11 2.08
CA TRP A 68 3.74 9.93 2.93
C TRP A 68 3.68 8.53 3.53
N ILE A 69 3.93 7.48 2.74
CA ILE A 69 3.98 6.09 3.22
C ILE A 69 5.04 5.96 4.32
N MET A 70 6.24 6.51 4.11
CA MET A 70 7.30 6.45 5.11
C MET A 70 6.96 7.20 6.40
N ASN A 71 6.34 8.38 6.30
CA ASN A 71 5.92 9.12 7.49
C ASN A 71 4.93 8.29 8.34
N ASN A 72 3.94 7.64 7.70
CA ASN A 72 2.99 6.81 8.42
C ASN A 72 3.67 5.59 9.10
N ILE A 73 4.64 4.96 8.43
CA ILE A 73 5.39 3.83 9.00
C ILE A 73 6.24 4.28 10.19
N VAL A 74 6.94 5.42 10.05
CA VAL A 74 7.78 5.98 11.12
C VAL A 74 6.92 6.39 12.31
N GLU A 75 5.78 7.05 12.10
CA GLU A 75 4.85 7.41 13.17
C GLU A 75 4.34 6.17 13.93
N PHE A 76 3.95 5.12 13.22
CA PHE A 76 3.53 3.87 13.84
C PHE A 76 4.65 3.23 14.66
N MET A 77 5.86 3.20 14.10
CA MET A 77 7.04 2.71 14.80
C MET A 77 7.29 3.53 16.07
N GLN A 78 7.30 4.86 15.98
CA GLN A 78 7.55 5.75 17.12
C GLN A 78 6.55 5.49 18.25
N LYS A 79 5.26 5.34 17.94
CA LYS A 79 4.23 4.98 18.92
C LYS A 79 4.52 3.66 19.63
N LEU A 80 5.00 2.64 18.91
CA LEU A 80 5.37 1.37 19.53
C LEU A 80 6.56 1.52 20.49
N PHE A 81 7.57 2.31 20.12
CA PHE A 81 8.73 2.55 20.96
C PHE A 81 8.42 3.42 22.19
N GLU A 82 7.57 4.44 22.05
CA GLU A 82 7.12 5.27 23.17
C GLU A 82 6.38 4.44 24.23
N ASN A 83 5.53 3.51 23.78
CA ASN A 83 4.76 2.64 24.67
C ASN A 83 5.52 1.37 25.09
N PHE A 84 6.76 1.19 24.64
CA PHE A 84 7.56 0.00 24.90
C PHE A 84 7.73 -0.27 26.41
N SER A 85 7.99 0.77 27.20
CA SER A 85 8.12 0.62 28.66
C SER A 85 6.82 0.16 29.33
N THR A 86 5.66 0.51 28.77
CA THR A 86 4.35 0.07 29.25
C THR A 86 4.08 -1.39 28.86
N TYR A 87 4.57 -1.82 27.70
CA TYR A 87 4.43 -3.20 27.25
C TYR A 87 5.31 -4.19 28.02
N VAL A 88 6.49 -3.77 28.47
CA VAL A 88 7.41 -4.63 29.24
C VAL A 88 6.92 -4.90 30.67
N ARG A 89 6.00 -4.07 31.19
CA ARG A 89 5.37 -4.26 32.50
C ARG A 89 4.11 -5.14 32.41
#